data_AF-A0AAV2JH96-F1
#
_entry.id   AF-A0AAV2JH96-F1
#
_cell.length_a   1.000
_cell.length_b   1.000
_cell.length_c   1.000
_cell.angle_alpha   90.00
_cell.angle_beta   90.00
_cell.angle_gamma   90.00
#
_symmetry.space_group_name_H-M   'P 1'
#
loop_
_entity.id
_entity.type
_entity.pdbx_description
1 polymer ?
#
loop_
_entity_poly.entity_id
_entity_poly.type
_entity_poly.pdbx_seq_one_letter_code
_entity_poly.pdbx_strand_id
1 'polypeptide(L)'
;MDQALLLSVLLSQWWFSVSQYHLVVEPMSWSDAQTHCRQHYSYLATVTDMKDVEELKEAANGHTDAWIGLHRTSESDLDRTWHWSHPTVQYKEEESQWAANEPNNAGGVENCVIVNNKDLWYDVREVEHRCFLCYDETSSTTFMIEPKDKISWLEAQKYCRTHHTDLISGLDQQRLMDQKYPVRSDECWIGLSRDNWGWSDGSNSPFRNWKTNVNPVETKCAALRDEGRWDSDNCGLKKSFICHGGNNNS
;
A
#
# COMPACT_ATOMS: atom_id res chain seq x y z
N MET A 1 -19.48 13.99 -48.47
CA MET A 1 -19.17 12.59 -48.80
C MET A 1 -17.87 12.29 -48.07
N ASP A 2 -17.91 11.78 -46.84
CA ASP A 2 -18.18 10.36 -46.51
C ASP A 2 -17.17 9.47 -47.27
N GLN A 3 -16.39 8.56 -46.66
CA GLN A 3 -16.61 7.66 -45.52
C GLN A 3 -15.22 7.31 -44.92
N ALA A 4 -14.99 7.38 -43.61
CA ALA A 4 -15.34 6.37 -42.61
C ALA A 4 -14.77 4.97 -42.94
N LEU A 5 -13.84 4.50 -42.10
CA LEU A 5 -13.85 3.20 -41.40
C LEU A 5 -12.43 2.75 -41.02
N LEU A 6 -12.00 3.12 -39.81
CA LEU A 6 -11.14 2.28 -39.00
C LEU A 6 -11.89 2.00 -37.70
N LEU A 7 -12.83 1.04 -37.78
CA LEU A 7 -13.44 0.31 -36.66
C LEU A 7 -12.79 -1.08 -36.69
N SER A 8 -11.91 -1.38 -35.73
CA SER A 8 -12.20 -2.02 -34.44
C SER A 8 -12.15 -3.55 -34.51
N VAL A 9 -11.33 -4.14 -33.62
CA VAL A 9 -11.59 -5.31 -32.74
C VAL A 9 -10.19 -5.82 -32.33
N LEU A 10 -9.64 -5.41 -31.19
CA LEU A 10 -9.83 -6.04 -29.86
C LEU A 10 -9.75 -7.57 -29.91
N LEU A 11 -8.55 -8.12 -29.82
CA LEU A 11 -8.39 -9.40 -29.13
C LEU A 11 -7.15 -9.35 -28.24
N SER A 12 -7.46 -9.51 -26.96
CA SER A 12 -6.59 -9.95 -25.87
C SER A 12 -5.52 -8.98 -25.40
N GLN A 13 -5.98 -7.95 -24.67
CA GLN A 13 -5.29 -7.49 -23.46
C GLN A 13 -4.96 -8.69 -22.57
N TRP A 14 -3.70 -9.12 -22.61
CA TRP A 14 -3.10 -9.93 -21.55
C TRP A 14 -1.72 -9.35 -21.32
N TRP A 15 -1.67 -8.17 -20.68
CA TRP A 15 -0.50 -7.92 -19.85
C TRP A 15 -0.69 -8.80 -18.62
N PHE A 16 0.00 -9.94 -18.61
CA PHE A 16 0.26 -10.61 -17.34
C PHE A 16 1.24 -9.72 -16.58
N SER A 17 0.72 -8.77 -15.81
CA SER A 17 1.37 -8.37 -14.57
C SER A 17 0.91 -9.40 -13.54
N VAL A 18 1.78 -10.33 -13.18
CA VAL A 18 1.56 -11.11 -11.97
C VAL A 18 2.13 -10.29 -10.81
N SER A 19 1.22 -9.93 -9.92
CA SER A 19 1.47 -9.61 -8.52
C SER A 19 2.03 -8.21 -8.17
N GLN A 20 1.87 -7.94 -6.88
CA GLN A 20 2.34 -6.82 -6.08
C GLN A 20 3.75 -7.06 -5.53
N TYR A 21 4.35 -8.23 -5.79
CA TYR A 21 5.66 -8.58 -5.26
C TYR A 21 6.77 -8.42 -6.29
N HIS A 22 7.89 -7.86 -5.85
CA HIS A 22 9.06 -7.58 -6.66
C HIS A 22 10.31 -8.20 -6.02
N LEU A 23 10.95 -9.13 -6.73
CA LEU A 23 12.24 -9.67 -6.31
C LEU A 23 13.37 -8.71 -6.71
N VAL A 24 14.12 -8.28 -5.70
CA VAL A 24 15.38 -7.57 -5.88
C VAL A 24 16.52 -8.55 -5.66
N VAL A 25 17.25 -8.84 -6.74
CA VAL A 25 18.33 -9.85 -6.75
C VAL A 25 19.68 -9.34 -6.23
N GLU A 26 19.82 -8.02 -6.05
CA GLU A 26 21.02 -7.42 -5.47
C GLU A 26 21.05 -7.68 -3.96
N PRO A 27 22.00 -8.48 -3.43
CA PRO A 27 21.95 -8.89 -2.03
C PRO A 27 22.23 -7.74 -1.07
N MET A 28 21.35 -7.54 -0.09
CA MET A 28 21.44 -6.47 0.90
C MET A 28 21.21 -7.01 2.32
N SER A 29 21.67 -6.25 3.33
CA SER A 29 21.24 -6.47 4.72
C SER A 29 19.72 -6.25 4.84
N TRP A 30 19.08 -6.82 5.87
CA TRP A 30 17.62 -6.65 6.02
C TRP A 30 17.23 -5.17 6.16
N SER A 31 18.01 -4.39 6.91
CA SER A 31 17.77 -2.94 7.09
C SER A 31 17.94 -2.14 5.80
N ASP A 32 18.93 -2.48 4.96
CA ASP A 32 19.12 -1.85 3.65
C ASP A 32 18.01 -2.26 2.69
N ALA A 33 17.61 -3.54 2.68
CA ALA A 33 16.50 -4.06 1.89
C ALA A 33 15.17 -3.37 2.25
N GLN A 34 14.89 -3.21 3.54
CA GLN A 34 13.71 -2.47 4.01
C GLN A 34 13.74 -1.00 3.57
N THR A 35 14.91 -0.38 3.58
CA THR A 35 15.09 1.00 3.09
C THR A 35 14.85 1.07 1.58
N HIS A 36 15.40 0.12 0.83
CA HIS A 36 15.21 0.01 -0.62
C HIS A 36 13.73 -0.14 -0.97
N CYS A 37 13.01 -1.07 -0.32
CA CYS A 37 11.59 -1.26 -0.58
C CYS A 37 10.77 -0.01 -0.27
N ARG A 38 11.08 0.74 0.79
CA ARG A 38 10.40 2.01 1.10
C ARG A 38 10.69 3.13 0.09
N GLN A 39 11.82 3.08 -0.60
CA GLN A 39 12.22 4.09 -1.58
C GLN A 39 11.66 3.81 -2.97
N HIS A 40 11.59 2.54 -3.35
CA HIS A 40 11.25 2.12 -4.71
C HIS A 40 9.87 1.46 -4.84
N TYR A 41 9.33 0.95 -3.73
CA TYR A 41 8.05 0.24 -3.63
C TYR A 41 7.31 0.73 -2.37
N SER A 42 6.64 -0.15 -1.63
CA SER A 42 6.00 0.19 -0.36
C SER A 42 6.78 -0.38 0.84
N TYR A 43 6.87 -1.71 0.93
CA TYR A 43 7.40 -2.42 2.11
C TYR A 43 8.17 -3.67 1.70
N LEU A 44 8.94 -4.28 2.62
CA LEU A 44 9.30 -5.69 2.42
C LEU A 44 8.02 -6.54 2.46
N ALA A 45 8.03 -7.64 1.71
CA ALA A 45 6.87 -8.47 1.51
C ALA A 45 6.32 -9.10 2.80
N THR A 46 4.99 -9.17 2.90
CA THR A 46 4.27 -9.92 3.94
C THR A 46 3.61 -11.16 3.34
N VAL A 47 3.33 -12.14 4.20
CA VAL A 47 2.57 -13.36 3.88
C VAL A 47 1.38 -13.42 4.81
N THR A 48 0.23 -12.89 4.37
CA THR A 48 -0.96 -12.79 5.22
C THR A 48 -2.06 -13.77 4.86
N ASP A 49 -2.04 -14.31 3.63
CA ASP A 49 -2.94 -15.36 3.20
C ASP A 49 -2.23 -16.40 2.30
N MET A 50 -2.93 -17.49 1.96
CA MET A 50 -2.37 -18.53 1.09
C MET A 50 -2.13 -18.07 -0.35
N LYS A 51 -2.77 -16.98 -0.78
CA LYS A 51 -2.61 -16.42 -2.13
C LYS A 51 -1.33 -15.59 -2.23
N ASP A 52 -1.03 -14.78 -1.21
CA ASP A 52 0.20 -14.02 -1.05
C ASP A 52 1.43 -14.95 -1.11
N VAL A 53 1.36 -16.11 -0.45
CA VAL A 53 2.44 -17.11 -0.45
C VAL A 53 2.71 -17.63 -1.86
N GLU A 54 1.68 -17.96 -2.63
CA GLU A 54 1.87 -18.45 -4.01
C GLU A 54 2.40 -17.34 -4.93
N GLU A 55 1.89 -16.12 -4.79
CA GLU A 55 2.41 -14.97 -5.54
C GLU A 55 3.88 -14.65 -5.20
N LEU A 56 4.27 -14.83 -3.95
CA LEU A 56 5.67 -14.68 -3.52
C LEU A 56 6.59 -15.75 -4.11
N LYS A 57 6.13 -16.98 -4.31
CA LYS A 57 6.92 -18.00 -5.02
C LYS A 57 7.20 -17.61 -6.45
N GLU A 58 6.17 -17.18 -7.16
CA GLU A 58 6.28 -16.74 -8.55
C GLU A 58 7.25 -15.56 -8.63
N ALA A 59 7.13 -14.59 -7.72
CA ALA A 59 8.05 -13.46 -7.63
C ALA A 59 9.49 -13.88 -7.31
N ALA A 60 9.69 -14.85 -6.41
CA ALA A 60 11.01 -15.37 -6.03
C ALA A 60 11.71 -16.12 -7.18
N ASN A 61 11.00 -16.53 -8.23
CA ASN A 61 11.53 -17.06 -9.50
C ASN A 61 12.69 -18.08 -9.32
N GLY A 62 12.54 -19.04 -8.41
CA GLY A 62 13.52 -20.10 -8.17
C GLY A 62 14.78 -19.69 -7.39
N HIS A 63 14.84 -18.48 -6.84
CA HIS A 63 15.83 -18.11 -5.84
C HIS A 63 15.64 -18.93 -4.55
N THR A 64 16.75 -19.34 -3.93
CA THR A 64 16.75 -20.32 -2.84
C THR A 64 16.25 -19.74 -1.52
N ASP A 65 16.48 -18.45 -1.29
CA ASP A 65 15.93 -17.69 -0.16
C ASP A 65 15.92 -16.18 -0.45
N ALA A 66 14.99 -15.47 0.21
CA ALA A 66 14.88 -14.01 0.13
C ALA A 66 14.38 -13.42 1.45
N TRP A 67 14.82 -12.19 1.78
CA TRP A 67 14.26 -11.43 2.90
C TRP A 67 12.78 -11.14 2.69
N ILE A 68 12.02 -11.29 3.77
CA ILE A 68 10.64 -10.83 3.90
C ILE A 68 10.54 -9.81 5.04
N GLY A 69 9.39 -9.15 5.16
CA GLY A 69 9.19 -8.04 6.10
C GLY A 69 9.04 -8.46 7.56
N LEU A 70 9.10 -9.75 7.90
CA LEU A 70 8.98 -10.22 9.28
C LEU A 70 10.30 -9.98 10.03
N HIS A 71 10.21 -9.27 11.15
CA HIS A 71 11.35 -8.97 12.00
C HIS A 71 10.95 -8.81 13.46
N ARG A 72 11.92 -8.77 14.36
CA ARG A 72 11.73 -8.42 15.77
C ARG A 72 12.83 -7.47 16.21
N THR A 73 12.57 -6.61 17.19
CA THR A 73 13.57 -5.70 17.75
C THR A 73 14.18 -6.29 19.02
N SER A 74 15.46 -5.99 19.29
CA SER A 74 16.18 -6.54 20.44
C SER A 74 16.16 -5.63 21.68
N GLU A 75 15.29 -4.63 21.73
CA GLU A 75 15.42 -3.54 22.72
C GLU A 75 14.91 -3.91 24.12
N SER A 76 14.09 -4.96 24.28
CA SER A 76 13.82 -5.55 25.59
C SER A 76 13.34 -7.00 25.49
N ASP A 77 13.89 -7.88 26.34
CA ASP A 77 13.50 -9.31 26.43
C ASP A 77 12.03 -9.53 26.86
N LEU A 78 11.31 -8.47 27.24
CA LEU A 78 9.93 -8.54 27.71
C LEU A 78 8.89 -8.44 26.59
N ASP A 79 9.27 -8.02 25.38
CA ASP A 79 8.37 -7.84 24.23
C ASP A 79 9.00 -8.31 22.92
N ARG A 80 9.66 -9.47 22.98
CA ARG A 80 10.35 -10.07 21.82
C ARG A 80 9.36 -10.78 20.89
N THR A 81 8.44 -10.01 20.35
CA THR A 81 7.38 -10.46 19.45
C THR A 81 7.75 -10.16 17.99
N TRP A 82 7.26 -10.98 17.07
CA TRP A 82 7.46 -10.80 15.64
C TRP A 82 6.49 -9.73 15.11
N HIS A 83 6.99 -8.88 14.22
CA HIS A 83 6.24 -7.80 13.59
C HIS A 83 6.55 -7.75 12.10
N TRP A 84 5.53 -7.44 11.31
CA TRP A 84 5.73 -7.12 9.91
C TRP A 84 6.21 -5.69 9.76
N SER A 85 7.08 -5.45 8.78
CA SER A 85 7.50 -4.10 8.41
C SER A 85 6.39 -3.28 7.73
N HIS A 86 5.32 -3.95 7.31
CA HIS A 86 4.06 -3.34 6.90
C HIS A 86 3.24 -2.91 8.14
N PRO A 87 2.94 -1.61 8.32
CA PRO A 87 2.48 -1.06 9.60
C PRO A 87 1.05 -1.49 10.01
N THR A 88 0.24 -1.95 9.06
CA THR A 88 -1.15 -2.38 9.30
C THR A 88 -1.30 -3.90 9.40
N VAL A 89 -0.25 -4.67 9.11
CA VAL A 89 -0.30 -6.13 9.11
C VAL A 89 0.18 -6.66 10.45
N GLN A 90 -0.68 -7.41 11.13
CA GLN A 90 -0.36 -8.03 12.41
C GLN A 90 0.21 -9.43 12.20
N TYR A 91 1.24 -9.76 12.98
CA TYR A 91 1.74 -11.13 13.04
C TYR A 91 0.73 -12.02 13.78
N LYS A 92 0.42 -13.18 13.20
CA LYS A 92 -0.39 -14.23 13.82
C LYS A 92 0.42 -15.52 13.84
N GLU A 93 0.58 -16.10 15.01
CA GLU A 93 1.40 -17.29 15.19
C GLU A 93 0.79 -18.51 14.49
N GLU A 94 -0.55 -18.60 14.48
CA GLU A 94 -1.31 -19.66 13.82
C GLU A 94 -1.21 -19.67 12.29
N GLU A 95 -0.80 -18.55 11.67
CA GLU A 95 -0.60 -18.42 10.22
C GLU A 95 0.87 -18.59 9.81
N SER A 96 1.76 -18.78 10.78
CA SER A 96 3.20 -18.84 10.53
C SER A 96 3.63 -20.10 9.77
N GLN A 97 4.62 -19.93 8.88
CA GLN A 97 5.18 -21.01 8.06
C GLN A 97 6.63 -21.31 8.47
N TRP A 98 6.93 -21.29 9.77
CA TRP A 98 8.27 -21.62 10.26
C TRP A 98 8.71 -23.01 9.83
N ALA A 99 9.98 -23.13 9.43
CA ALA A 99 10.58 -24.44 9.21
C ALA A 99 10.62 -25.25 10.52
N ALA A 100 10.80 -26.56 10.40
CA ALA A 100 10.99 -27.41 11.57
C ALA A 100 12.18 -26.93 12.41
N ASN A 101 11.93 -26.66 13.69
CA ASN A 101 12.86 -26.10 14.68
C ASN A 101 13.15 -24.59 14.55
N GLU A 102 12.41 -23.86 13.71
CA GLU A 102 12.46 -22.40 13.65
C GLU A 102 11.27 -21.76 14.39
N PRO A 103 11.38 -20.50 14.85
CA PRO A 103 12.60 -19.70 14.91
C PRO A 103 13.53 -20.20 16.02
N ASN A 104 14.80 -20.44 15.70
CA ASN A 104 15.76 -21.04 16.62
C ASN A 104 16.61 -19.99 17.36
N ASN A 105 16.64 -18.76 16.86
CA ASN A 105 17.39 -17.65 17.44
C ASN A 105 18.89 -17.96 17.69
N ALA A 106 19.59 -18.49 16.68
CA ALA A 106 20.97 -18.92 16.81
C ALA A 106 21.86 -17.77 17.30
N GLY A 107 22.59 -18.02 18.39
CA GLY A 107 23.48 -17.04 18.99
C GLY A 107 22.79 -15.79 19.54
N GLY A 108 21.46 -15.77 19.65
CA GLY A 108 20.72 -14.63 20.21
C GLY A 108 20.55 -13.44 19.28
N VAL A 109 20.90 -13.58 18.00
CA VAL A 109 21.09 -12.45 17.07
C VAL A 109 20.27 -12.57 15.77
N GLU A 110 19.41 -13.58 15.68
CA GLU A 110 18.56 -13.79 14.51
C GLU A 110 17.24 -13.05 14.71
N ASN A 111 17.09 -11.91 14.05
CA ASN A 111 15.98 -10.98 14.30
C ASN A 111 15.20 -10.65 13.01
N CYS A 112 15.59 -11.23 11.89
CA CYS A 112 15.04 -10.98 10.56
C CYS A 112 14.73 -12.30 9.89
N VAL A 113 13.76 -12.32 8.99
CA VAL A 113 13.24 -13.58 8.43
C VAL A 113 13.46 -13.66 6.94
N ILE A 114 13.92 -14.81 6.49
CA ILE A 114 13.92 -15.21 5.08
C ILE A 114 12.81 -16.23 4.82
N VAL A 115 12.30 -16.24 3.60
CA VAL A 115 11.50 -17.34 3.05
C VAL A 115 12.35 -18.12 2.07
N ASN A 116 12.26 -19.45 2.09
CA ASN A 116 12.92 -20.31 1.10
C ASN A 116 11.98 -20.72 -0.05
N ASN A 117 12.49 -21.50 -1.01
CA ASN A 117 11.72 -22.03 -2.13
C ASN A 117 10.63 -23.08 -1.77
N LYS A 118 10.42 -23.38 -0.49
CA LYS A 118 9.37 -24.26 0.05
C LYS A 118 8.42 -23.51 0.98
N ASP A 119 8.43 -22.17 0.94
CA ASP A 119 7.63 -21.28 1.78
C ASP A 119 7.96 -21.31 3.26
N LEU A 120 9.06 -21.96 3.62
CA LEU A 120 9.44 -22.10 5.01
C LEU A 120 10.26 -20.91 5.47
N TRP A 121 9.91 -20.40 6.64
CA TRP A 121 10.54 -19.24 7.25
C TRP A 121 11.69 -19.67 8.16
N TYR A 122 12.75 -18.86 8.16
CA TYR A 122 13.93 -19.03 9.01
C TYR A 122 14.30 -17.68 9.60
N ASP A 123 14.55 -17.61 10.92
CA ASP A 123 15.18 -16.43 11.48
C ASP A 123 16.68 -16.49 11.23
N VAL A 124 17.23 -15.38 10.78
CA VAL A 124 18.64 -15.24 10.44
C VAL A 124 19.14 -13.87 10.88
N ARG A 125 20.46 -13.68 10.85
CA ARG A 125 21.09 -12.44 11.30
C ARG A 125 20.86 -11.32 10.30
N GLU A 126 20.46 -10.15 10.81
CA GLU A 126 20.18 -8.93 10.04
C GLU A 126 21.32 -8.53 9.07
N VAL A 127 22.57 -8.80 9.47
CA VAL A 127 23.79 -8.44 8.73
C VAL A 127 24.06 -9.32 7.50
N GLU A 128 23.34 -10.43 7.34
CA GLU A 128 23.49 -11.28 6.16
C GLU A 128 22.99 -10.57 4.91
N HIS A 129 23.67 -10.80 3.78
CA HIS A 129 23.29 -10.19 2.51
C HIS A 129 22.49 -11.20 1.69
N ARG A 130 21.21 -10.91 1.44
CA ARG A 130 20.29 -11.78 0.72
C ARG A 130 19.53 -10.98 -0.33
N CYS A 131 19.04 -11.66 -1.37
CA CYS A 131 17.99 -11.10 -2.21
C CYS A 131 16.75 -10.81 -1.34
N PHE A 132 15.84 -9.99 -1.82
CA PHE A 132 14.69 -9.60 -1.00
C PHE A 132 13.44 -9.33 -1.84
N LEU A 133 12.29 -9.55 -1.23
CA LEU A 133 10.98 -9.36 -1.85
C LEU A 133 10.38 -8.07 -1.33
N CYS A 134 10.16 -7.11 -2.22
CA CYS A 134 9.37 -5.92 -1.91
C CYS A 134 7.91 -6.17 -2.27
N TYR A 135 7.01 -5.57 -1.51
CA TYR A 135 5.59 -5.46 -1.82
C TYR A 135 5.28 -4.02 -2.26
N ASP A 136 4.54 -3.93 -3.36
CA ASP A 136 4.10 -2.73 -4.02
C ASP A 136 2.58 -2.61 -3.89
N GLU A 137 2.13 -1.97 -2.80
CA GLU A 137 0.71 -1.69 -2.51
C GLU A 137 0.05 -0.84 -3.60
N THR A 138 0.86 -0.17 -4.42
CA THR A 138 0.42 0.69 -5.51
C THR A 138 -0.16 -0.11 -6.67
N SER A 139 0.31 -1.35 -6.85
CA SER A 139 -0.12 -2.24 -7.92
C SER A 139 -1.49 -2.89 -7.66
N SER A 140 -1.96 -2.94 -6.40
CA SER A 140 -3.33 -3.36 -6.05
C SER A 140 -4.31 -2.21 -5.91
N THR A 141 -3.82 -0.99 -5.69
CA THR A 141 -4.67 0.18 -5.46
C THR A 141 -5.14 0.81 -6.78
N THR A 142 -6.43 0.68 -7.07
CA THR A 142 -7.08 1.40 -8.17
C THR A 142 -7.67 2.71 -7.68
N PHE A 143 -7.35 3.81 -8.36
CA PHE A 143 -7.97 5.11 -8.14
C PHE A 143 -9.04 5.39 -9.19
N MET A 144 -10.23 5.81 -8.74
CA MET A 144 -11.33 6.22 -9.60
C MET A 144 -11.65 7.69 -9.32
N ILE A 145 -11.41 8.54 -10.32
CA ILE A 145 -11.90 9.93 -10.30
C ILE A 145 -13.29 9.90 -10.89
N GLU A 146 -14.30 10.22 -10.09
CA GLU A 146 -15.70 10.17 -10.53
C GLU A 146 -16.21 11.58 -10.87
N PRO A 147 -16.41 11.89 -12.16
CA PRO A 147 -16.76 13.24 -12.61
C PRO A 147 -18.26 13.49 -12.72
N LYS A 148 -19.10 12.45 -12.59
CA LYS A 148 -20.47 12.50 -13.15
C LYS A 148 -21.45 13.36 -12.36
N ASP A 149 -21.28 13.48 -11.05
CA ASP A 149 -22.08 14.37 -10.22
C ASP A 149 -21.20 14.94 -9.10
N LYS A 150 -20.94 16.24 -9.14
CA LYS A 150 -20.31 16.92 -8.00
C LYS A 150 -21.24 16.77 -6.79
N ILE A 151 -20.76 16.15 -5.71
CA ILE A 151 -21.56 15.81 -4.52
C ILE A 151 -20.89 16.31 -3.23
N SER A 152 -21.63 16.30 -2.14
CA SER A 152 -21.11 16.64 -0.81
C SER A 152 -20.08 15.59 -0.35
N TRP A 153 -19.23 15.95 0.62
CA TRP A 153 -18.19 15.05 1.12
C TRP A 153 -18.77 13.74 1.69
N LEU A 154 -19.89 13.82 2.42
CA LEU A 154 -20.55 12.65 3.01
C LEU A 154 -21.15 11.74 1.92
N GLU A 155 -21.71 12.33 0.86
CA GLU A 155 -22.22 11.57 -0.28
C GLU A 155 -21.06 10.89 -1.04
N ALA A 156 -19.94 11.58 -1.23
CA ALA A 156 -18.74 11.03 -1.85
C ALA A 156 -18.17 9.85 -1.06
N GLN A 157 -18.04 9.98 0.25
CA GLN A 157 -17.61 8.88 1.12
C GLN A 157 -18.55 7.67 1.02
N LYS A 158 -19.86 7.91 1.11
CA LYS A 158 -20.87 6.83 0.97
C LYS A 158 -20.77 6.16 -0.40
N TYR A 159 -20.58 6.94 -1.46
CA TYR A 159 -20.42 6.41 -2.80
C TYR A 159 -19.18 5.51 -2.89
N CYS A 160 -18.01 6.00 -2.44
CA CYS A 160 -16.77 5.21 -2.49
C CYS A 160 -16.88 3.93 -1.67
N ARG A 161 -17.51 3.95 -0.49
CA ARG A 161 -17.74 2.73 0.31
C ARG A 161 -18.77 1.76 -0.29
N THR A 162 -19.64 2.26 -1.16
CA THR A 162 -20.65 1.44 -1.83
C THR A 162 -20.08 0.74 -3.07
N HIS A 163 -19.14 1.38 -3.78
CA HIS A 163 -18.64 0.92 -5.09
C HIS A 163 -17.16 0.53 -5.08
N HIS A 164 -16.39 0.96 -4.09
CA HIS A 164 -14.95 0.79 -3.93
C HIS A 164 -14.61 0.56 -2.45
N THR A 165 -13.42 0.94 -1.98
CA THR A 165 -13.05 0.86 -0.55
C THR A 165 -13.46 2.13 0.20
N ASP A 166 -12.84 3.28 -0.08
CA ASP A 166 -13.17 4.58 0.54
C ASP A 166 -12.62 5.74 -0.32
N LEU A 167 -12.76 6.98 0.14
CA LEU A 167 -12.04 8.15 -0.37
C LEU A 167 -10.54 8.01 -0.09
N ILE A 168 -9.69 8.53 -0.99
CA ILE A 168 -8.24 8.41 -0.83
C ILE A 168 -7.73 8.97 0.51
N SER A 169 -6.72 8.33 1.06
CA SER A 169 -6.17 8.58 2.38
C SER A 169 -4.64 8.59 2.41
N GLY A 170 -4.07 9.47 3.24
CA GLY A 170 -2.63 9.51 3.47
C GLY A 170 -1.78 10.02 2.30
N LEU A 171 -0.48 10.11 2.54
CA LEU A 171 0.51 10.60 1.59
C LEU A 171 0.76 9.62 0.45
N ASP A 172 0.81 8.33 0.77
CA ASP A 172 1.21 7.32 -0.22
C ASP A 172 0.14 7.22 -1.30
N GLN A 173 -1.13 7.07 -0.96
CA GLN A 173 -2.20 7.09 -1.97
C GLN A 173 -2.23 8.39 -2.78
N GLN A 174 -1.99 9.55 -2.15
CA GLN A 174 -1.91 10.80 -2.89
C GLN A 174 -0.75 10.79 -3.90
N ARG A 175 0.47 10.38 -3.49
CA ARG A 175 1.63 10.34 -4.38
C ARG A 175 1.39 9.46 -5.60
N LEU A 176 0.78 8.30 -5.39
CA LEU A 176 0.46 7.36 -6.47
C LEU A 176 -0.59 7.93 -7.41
N MET A 177 -1.60 8.57 -6.84
CA MET A 177 -2.65 9.23 -7.59
C MET A 177 -2.11 10.45 -8.37
N ASP A 178 -1.12 11.18 -7.84
CA ASP A 178 -0.36 12.24 -8.52
C ASP A 178 0.49 11.70 -9.68
N GLN A 179 1.12 10.53 -9.52
CA GLN A 179 1.87 9.87 -10.60
C GLN A 179 0.94 9.40 -11.73
N LYS A 180 -0.21 8.80 -11.37
CA LYS A 180 -1.16 8.22 -12.33
C LYS A 180 -2.03 9.27 -13.04
N TYR A 181 -2.36 10.37 -12.34
CA TYR A 181 -3.19 11.46 -12.83
C TYR A 181 -2.52 12.82 -12.60
N PRO A 182 -1.46 13.14 -13.35
CA PRO A 182 -0.61 14.33 -13.12
C PRO A 182 -1.29 15.66 -13.44
N VAL A 183 -2.40 15.64 -14.19
CA VAL A 183 -3.17 16.84 -14.54
C VAL A 183 -4.58 16.68 -14.02
N ARG A 184 -4.99 17.58 -13.11
CA ARG A 184 -6.38 17.69 -12.64
C ARG A 184 -6.88 19.08 -12.97
N SER A 185 -8.14 19.14 -13.38
CA SER A 185 -8.84 20.40 -13.71
C SER A 185 -9.79 20.86 -12.60
N ASP A 186 -10.06 19.99 -11.62
CA ASP A 186 -11.11 20.20 -10.62
C ASP A 186 -10.64 19.80 -9.22
N GLU A 187 -11.08 20.58 -8.23
CA GLU A 187 -10.92 20.26 -6.81
C GLU A 187 -11.67 18.97 -6.46
N CYS A 188 -11.02 18.09 -5.71
CA CYS A 188 -11.56 16.77 -5.39
C CYS A 188 -11.62 16.51 -3.88
N TRP A 189 -12.71 15.91 -3.39
CA TRP A 189 -12.79 15.42 -2.01
C TRP A 189 -11.79 14.28 -1.75
N ILE A 190 -11.16 14.31 -0.57
CA ILE A 190 -10.30 13.24 -0.01
C ILE A 190 -10.82 12.81 1.37
N GLY A 191 -10.32 11.69 1.91
CA GLY A 191 -10.86 11.06 3.11
C GLY A 191 -10.63 11.79 4.43
N LEU A 192 -9.85 12.87 4.47
CA LEU A 192 -9.52 13.58 5.71
C LEU A 192 -10.68 14.46 6.21
N SER A 193 -11.13 14.25 7.46
CA SER A 193 -12.24 15.02 8.07
C SER A 193 -12.06 15.29 9.58
N ARG A 194 -12.74 16.33 10.09
CA ARG A 194 -12.40 17.05 11.34
C ARG A 194 -12.98 16.48 12.65
N ASP A 195 -13.83 15.45 12.69
CA ASP A 195 -14.36 15.00 14.00
C ASP A 195 -13.24 14.50 14.97
N ASN A 196 -12.04 14.17 14.45
CA ASN A 196 -10.76 14.17 15.16
C ASN A 196 -9.52 14.36 14.24
N TRP A 197 -9.69 14.96 13.05
CA TRP A 197 -8.70 14.92 11.95
C TRP A 197 -8.24 13.50 11.63
N GLY A 198 -9.21 12.59 11.48
CA GLY A 198 -9.01 11.21 11.06
C GLY A 198 -9.24 11.04 9.57
N TRP A 199 -8.57 10.03 9.00
CA TRP A 199 -8.84 9.58 7.64
C TRP A 199 -10.09 8.70 7.63
N SER A 200 -10.91 8.82 6.58
CA SER A 200 -12.19 8.11 6.47
C SER A 200 -12.02 6.60 6.46
N ASP A 201 -10.95 6.11 5.83
CA ASP A 201 -10.57 4.69 5.79
C ASP A 201 -10.07 4.14 7.14
N GLY A 202 -9.90 5.00 8.15
CA GLY A 202 -9.37 4.64 9.46
C GLY A 202 -7.83 4.59 9.54
N SER A 203 -7.11 4.97 8.48
CA SER A 203 -5.65 5.00 8.49
C SER A 203 -5.10 6.04 9.48
N ASN A 204 -3.92 5.74 10.05
CA ASN A 204 -3.29 6.58 11.08
C ASN A 204 -2.15 7.46 10.53
N SER A 205 -2.22 7.88 9.26
CA SER A 205 -1.14 8.66 8.64
C SER A 205 -1.02 10.04 9.31
N PRO A 206 0.17 10.43 9.84
CA PRO A 206 0.39 11.73 10.51
C PRO A 206 0.55 12.89 9.52
N PHE A 207 0.67 12.59 8.23
CA PHE A 207 0.99 13.58 7.20
C PHE A 207 -0.16 14.56 6.93
N ARG A 208 0.15 15.85 6.78
CA ARG A 208 -0.81 16.91 6.50
C ARG A 208 -0.25 17.89 5.46
N ASN A 209 -0.81 17.96 4.25
CA ASN A 209 -0.33 18.84 3.16
C ASN A 209 -1.15 20.13 2.97
N TRP A 210 -1.48 20.82 4.05
CA TRP A 210 -2.31 22.02 4.00
C TRP A 210 -1.65 23.18 3.23
N LYS A 211 -2.41 23.88 2.40
CA LYS A 211 -2.07 25.23 1.93
C LYS A 211 -2.17 26.17 3.15
N THR A 212 -1.05 26.74 3.59
CA THR A 212 -0.94 27.45 4.88
C THR A 212 -1.99 28.55 5.11
N ASN A 213 -2.36 28.76 6.38
CA ASN A 213 -3.27 29.76 6.96
C ASN A 213 -4.77 29.47 6.97
N VAL A 214 -5.20 28.21 6.84
CA VAL A 214 -6.61 27.91 7.14
C VAL A 214 -6.75 27.67 8.63
N ASN A 215 -7.31 28.65 9.32
CA ASN A 215 -7.82 28.49 10.68
C ASN A 215 -9.09 27.62 10.54
N PRO A 216 -9.04 26.31 10.80
CA PRO A 216 -10.07 25.38 10.32
C PRO A 216 -11.23 25.36 11.31
N VAL A 217 -11.81 26.54 11.60
CA VAL A 217 -12.82 26.70 12.64
C VAL A 217 -14.22 26.43 12.10
N GLU A 218 -14.47 26.64 10.80
CA GLU A 218 -15.79 26.44 10.16
C GLU A 218 -15.84 25.31 9.13
N THR A 219 -14.71 24.92 8.55
CA THR A 219 -14.64 23.89 7.49
C THR A 219 -14.10 22.57 8.05
N LYS A 220 -14.77 21.45 7.69
CA LYS A 220 -14.56 20.13 8.34
C LYS A 220 -14.06 19.03 7.39
N CYS A 221 -14.02 19.29 6.09
CA CYS A 221 -13.71 18.28 5.07
C CYS A 221 -12.57 18.75 4.19
N ALA A 222 -11.58 17.88 3.95
CA ALA A 222 -10.43 18.22 3.13
C ALA A 222 -10.70 17.97 1.64
N ALA A 223 -10.27 18.91 0.80
CA ALA A 223 -10.24 18.77 -0.64
C ALA A 223 -8.81 18.97 -1.17
N LEU A 224 -8.45 18.18 -2.17
CA LEU A 224 -7.24 18.35 -2.96
C LEU A 224 -7.48 19.45 -4.01
N ARG A 225 -6.54 20.40 -4.11
CA ARG A 225 -6.56 21.49 -5.10
C ARG A 225 -5.43 21.34 -6.13
N ASP A 226 -5.45 22.23 -7.12
CA ASP A 226 -4.35 22.42 -8.06
C ASP A 226 -3.03 22.57 -7.29
N GLU A 227 -1.98 21.89 -7.74
CA GLU A 227 -0.66 21.73 -7.08
C GLU A 227 -0.58 20.68 -5.95
N GLY A 228 -1.62 19.87 -5.71
CA GLY A 228 -1.56 18.75 -4.76
C GLY A 228 -1.62 19.15 -3.28
N ARG A 229 -1.89 20.43 -2.99
CA ARG A 229 -2.11 20.95 -1.64
C ARG A 229 -3.55 20.81 -1.20
N TRP A 230 -3.77 20.71 0.10
CA TRP A 230 -5.10 20.52 0.69
C TRP A 230 -5.67 21.84 1.17
N ASP A 231 -6.98 21.98 1.04
CA ASP A 231 -7.76 23.03 1.68
C ASP A 231 -8.91 22.41 2.48
N SER A 232 -9.30 23.05 3.57
CA SER A 232 -10.46 22.62 4.34
C SER A 232 -11.67 23.40 3.88
N ASP A 233 -12.65 22.70 3.35
CA ASP A 233 -13.86 23.27 2.77
C ASP A 233 -15.12 22.85 3.54
N ASN A 234 -16.22 23.56 3.28
CA ASN A 234 -17.52 23.19 3.79
C ASN A 234 -17.95 21.85 3.15
N CYS A 235 -18.21 20.84 3.99
CA CYS A 235 -18.55 19.49 3.57
C CYS A 235 -19.79 19.41 2.66
N GLY A 236 -20.68 20.41 2.70
CA GLY A 236 -21.86 20.49 1.84
C GLY A 236 -21.59 21.03 0.44
N LEU A 237 -20.36 21.50 0.14
CA LEU A 237 -20.00 21.90 -1.22
C LEU A 237 -19.99 20.70 -2.15
N LYS A 238 -20.36 20.94 -3.40
CA LYS A 238 -20.37 19.92 -4.44
C LYS A 238 -19.03 19.93 -5.16
N LYS A 239 -18.28 18.83 -5.04
CA LYS A 239 -16.99 18.65 -5.72
C LYS A 239 -16.91 17.27 -6.35
N SER A 240 -15.95 17.12 -7.28
CA SER A 240 -15.51 15.80 -7.72
C SER A 240 -14.86 15.08 -6.54
N PHE A 241 -14.61 13.78 -6.67
CA PHE A 241 -14.04 13.00 -5.58
C PHE A 241 -13.23 11.84 -6.14
N ILE A 242 -12.33 11.32 -5.29
CA ILE A 242 -11.40 10.26 -5.67
C ILE A 242 -11.57 9.11 -4.70
N CYS A 243 -11.98 7.96 -5.22
CA CYS A 243 -12.04 6.72 -4.47
C CYS A 243 -10.75 5.91 -4.66
N HIS A 244 -10.37 5.14 -3.64
CA HIS A 244 -9.44 4.03 -3.78
C HIS A 244 -10.16 2.71 -3.60
N GLY A 245 -9.63 1.65 -4.22
CA GLY A 245 -10.11 0.28 -4.10
C GLY A 245 -8.98 -0.72 -4.32
N GLY A 246 -9.16 -1.95 -3.85
CA GLY A 246 -8.32 -3.10 -4.20
C GLY A 246 -8.88 -3.86 -5.40
N ASN A 247 -8.04 -4.61 -6.13
CA ASN A 247 -8.49 -5.62 -7.09
C ASN A 247 -9.21 -6.77 -6.35
N ASN A 248 -10.48 -6.56 -5.99
CA ASN A 248 -11.36 -7.62 -5.55
C ASN A 248 -11.85 -8.39 -6.77
N ASN A 249 -10.97 -9.22 -7.35
CA ASN A 249 -11.41 -10.31 -8.20
C ASN A 249 -12.06 -11.36 -7.29
N SER A 250 -13.35 -11.16 -7.05
CA SER A 250 -14.28 -12.18 -6.56
C SER A 250 -14.41 -13.34 -7.53
#